data_AF-A0A9W8I9W9-F1
#
_entry.id   AF-A0A9W8I9W9-F1
#
_cell.length_a   1.000
_cell.length_b   1.000
_cell.length_c   1.000
_cell.angle_alpha   90.00
_cell.angle_beta   90.00
_cell.angle_gamma   90.00
#
_symmetry.space_group_name_H-M   'P 1'
#
loop_
_entity.id
_entity.type
_entity.pdbx_description
1 polymer ?
#
loop_
_entity_poly.entity_id
_entity_poly.type
_entity_poly.pdbx_seq_one_letter_code
_entity_poly.pdbx_strand_id
1 'polypeptide(L)'
;MRLIVHKQDIWGNENVEDIDKQYSCAAQPIDEAIWSLSSANGTHPFAILPTAAQSGDRSILRVIAGQPVCIRVVVPPIRSPSVLARQEKDIVELFQPLPNEPTLWDSIILDAVGQKTGISIPIKLRPVQHIGMLQRNALHVYEGELHAYDTDIFSISGTVEYREGSWNYEQPSSLPAIYSPEQITVMRNMQVAVHVPKTSTFHPENHKHLPICQRADEPGRWVDASALPSTAESQGAPVFNNKVWLPYRCRLRSYSYSDFLRCLDEYRPLSPDSTGKYTIHWFGDANTRRALKKISSLGQWCSGIMASRPQCICDDSGESFRRFTGQNTVRDTLLELNDEDGGWSVRENGQMKERGLFHSQAKIYFHRWEGLTQYNGGRWQDVFRPGTIGQYPRANLVVVSLGNMDVSFTQFLEYSRQLNELVALLQAIYEDQHVVLRMPQYFCCRAPSGNPTRRMQKDRNRLY
;
A
#
# COMPACT_ATOMS: atom_id res chain seq x y z
N MET A 1 13.93 -42.77 4.75
CA MET A 1 13.81 -42.31 6.15
C MET A 1 12.55 -41.46 6.24
N ARG A 2 11.44 -42.01 6.76
CA ARG A 2 10.17 -41.28 6.91
C ARG A 2 10.19 -40.57 8.26
N LEU A 3 10.11 -39.24 8.24
CA LEU A 3 9.97 -38.44 9.46
C LEU A 3 8.54 -38.67 10.00
N ILE A 4 8.42 -39.42 11.09
CA ILE A 4 7.17 -39.52 11.87
C ILE A 4 7.25 -38.42 12.92
N VAL A 5 6.44 -37.38 12.76
CA VAL A 5 6.29 -36.31 13.75
C VAL A 5 5.21 -36.75 14.74
N HIS A 6 5.59 -37.08 15.97
CA HIS A 6 4.64 -37.28 17.06
C HIS A 6 4.07 -35.91 17.47
N LYS A 7 2.78 -35.67 17.16
CA LYS A 7 1.97 -34.65 17.84
C LYS A 7 1.73 -35.14 19.28
N GLN A 8 2.13 -34.33 20.27
CA GLN A 8 1.78 -34.57 21.66
C GLN A 8 0.36 -34.03 21.92
N ASP A 9 -0.54 -34.93 22.27
CA ASP A 9 -1.94 -34.67 22.62
C ASP A 9 -2.03 -33.92 23.96
N ILE A 10 -2.42 -32.65 23.91
CA ILE A 10 -2.90 -31.89 25.09
C ILE A 10 -4.37 -31.45 24.90
N TRP A 11 -4.98 -31.74 23.74
CA TRP A 11 -6.38 -31.47 23.46
C TRP A 11 -6.99 -32.73 22.87
N GLY A 12 -8.11 -33.20 23.43
CA GLY A 12 -8.77 -34.43 23.00
C GLY A 12 -9.09 -34.44 21.50
N ASN A 13 -9.27 -35.63 20.94
CA ASN A 13 -9.56 -35.94 19.53
C ASN A 13 -10.89 -35.34 19.01
N GLU A 14 -11.10 -34.03 19.17
CA GLU A 14 -12.05 -33.27 18.36
C GLU A 14 -11.36 -32.93 17.04
N ASN A 15 -12.09 -33.04 15.93
CA ASN A 15 -11.58 -32.76 14.59
C ASN A 15 -10.99 -31.34 14.54
N VAL A 16 -9.65 -31.25 14.50
CA VAL A 16 -8.89 -29.99 14.51
C VAL A 16 -9.33 -29.06 13.37
N GLU A 17 -9.81 -29.60 12.24
CA GLU A 17 -10.28 -28.81 11.10
C GLU A 17 -11.59 -28.04 11.37
N ASP A 18 -12.44 -28.49 12.30
CA ASP A 18 -13.71 -27.82 12.61
C ASP A 18 -13.55 -26.69 13.64
N ILE A 19 -12.61 -26.83 14.57
CA ILE A 19 -12.26 -25.80 15.57
C ILE A 19 -11.67 -24.56 14.87
N ASP A 20 -10.93 -24.76 13.78
CA ASP A 20 -10.25 -23.69 13.06
C ASP A 20 -11.21 -22.70 12.38
N LYS A 21 -12.46 -23.09 12.12
CA LYS A 21 -13.42 -22.24 11.40
C LYS A 21 -14.44 -21.55 12.28
N GLN A 22 -14.60 -21.93 13.55
CA GLN A 22 -15.65 -21.42 14.42
C GLN A 22 -15.64 -19.88 14.54
N TYR A 23 -14.46 -19.27 14.52
CA TYR A 23 -14.30 -17.82 14.66
C TYR A 23 -14.23 -17.06 13.32
N SER A 24 -14.28 -17.76 12.19
CA SER A 24 -14.28 -17.15 10.84
C SER A 24 -15.54 -16.34 10.59
N CYS A 25 -15.50 -15.39 9.66
CA CYS A 25 -16.69 -14.60 9.32
C CYS A 25 -17.76 -15.47 8.64
N ALA A 26 -17.34 -16.51 7.92
CA ALA A 26 -18.25 -17.47 7.30
C ALA A 26 -19.06 -18.28 8.34
N ALA A 27 -18.47 -18.60 9.49
CA ALA A 27 -19.14 -19.34 10.56
C ALA A 27 -19.96 -18.46 11.51
N GLN A 28 -19.82 -17.14 11.41
CA GLN A 28 -20.44 -16.17 12.31
C GLN A 28 -21.40 -15.29 11.51
N PRO A 29 -22.61 -15.73 11.14
CA PRO A 29 -23.54 -14.90 10.37
C PRO A 29 -23.81 -13.56 11.07
N ILE A 30 -24.17 -12.55 10.30
CA ILE A 30 -24.49 -11.23 10.84
C ILE A 30 -25.81 -11.33 11.57
N ASP A 31 -25.79 -10.94 12.85
CA ASP A 31 -27.00 -10.78 13.63
C ASP A 31 -27.84 -9.65 13.02
N GLU A 32 -29.11 -9.91 12.73
CA GLU A 32 -30.07 -8.89 12.26
C GLU A 32 -30.12 -7.67 13.20
N ALA A 33 -29.85 -7.88 14.49
CA ALA A 33 -29.72 -6.80 15.45
C ALA A 33 -28.65 -5.77 15.04
N ILE A 34 -27.58 -6.16 14.34
CA ILE A 34 -26.54 -5.24 13.85
C ILE A 34 -27.13 -4.21 12.88
N TRP A 35 -28.04 -4.60 12.00
CA TRP A 35 -28.72 -3.66 11.09
C TRP A 35 -29.65 -2.72 11.84
N SER A 36 -30.17 -3.15 12.99
CA SER A 36 -30.93 -2.32 13.91
C SER A 36 -30.08 -1.50 14.87
N LEU A 37 -28.74 -1.67 14.89
CA LEU A 37 -27.79 -0.78 15.58
C LEU A 37 -27.68 0.57 14.85
N SER A 38 -28.81 1.08 14.38
CA SER A 38 -29.11 2.49 14.24
C SER A 38 -29.10 3.09 15.66
N SER A 39 -27.91 3.39 16.16
CA SER A 39 -27.66 4.43 17.16
C SER A 39 -28.74 4.55 18.27
N ALA A 40 -28.58 3.82 19.37
CA ALA A 40 -29.14 4.34 20.61
C ALA A 40 -28.42 5.66 21.01
N ASN A 41 -27.19 5.92 20.52
CA ASN A 41 -26.47 7.20 20.66
C ASN A 41 -25.21 7.42 19.75
N GLY A 42 -24.81 6.49 18.87
CA GLY A 42 -23.51 6.59 18.15
C GLY A 42 -23.61 7.08 16.71
N THR A 43 -23.04 8.25 16.39
CA THR A 43 -22.72 8.69 15.02
C THR A 43 -21.35 8.21 14.53
N HIS A 44 -20.59 7.58 15.42
CA HIS A 44 -19.19 7.21 15.21
C HIS A 44 -19.04 5.75 14.77
N PRO A 45 -18.04 5.45 13.94
CA PRO A 45 -17.75 4.09 13.53
C PRO A 45 -17.22 3.25 14.71
N PHE A 46 -17.53 1.96 14.70
CA PHE A 46 -17.10 1.03 15.73
C PHE A 46 -16.79 -0.36 15.19
N ALA A 47 -15.94 -1.10 15.89
CA ALA A 47 -15.58 -2.48 15.59
C ALA A 47 -16.18 -3.46 16.61
N ILE A 48 -16.62 -4.62 16.13
CA ILE A 48 -17.13 -5.73 16.94
C ILE A 48 -16.45 -7.05 16.59
N LEU A 49 -16.29 -7.93 17.60
CA LEU A 49 -15.92 -9.34 17.44
C LEU A 49 -17.16 -10.18 17.79
N PRO A 50 -17.84 -10.82 16.82
CA PRO A 50 -19.12 -11.50 17.06
C PRO A 50 -19.08 -12.53 18.19
N THR A 51 -17.98 -13.29 18.30
CA THR A 51 -17.84 -14.37 19.28
C THR A 51 -17.62 -13.89 20.71
N ALA A 52 -17.00 -12.73 20.91
CA ALA A 52 -16.83 -12.16 22.25
C ALA A 52 -18.16 -11.64 22.83
N ALA A 53 -19.16 -11.35 21.98
CA ALA A 53 -20.48 -10.94 22.43
C ALA A 53 -21.21 -12.04 23.23
N GLN A 54 -20.92 -13.32 22.93
CA GLN A 54 -21.59 -14.49 23.51
C GLN A 54 -20.92 -15.00 24.80
N SER A 55 -19.63 -14.72 25.02
CA SER A 55 -18.84 -15.32 26.12
C SER A 55 -19.04 -14.67 27.51
N GLY A 56 -20.00 -13.77 27.68
CA GLY A 56 -20.50 -13.30 28.98
C GLY A 56 -19.60 -12.41 29.84
N ASP A 57 -18.26 -12.49 29.76
CA ASP A 57 -17.38 -11.66 30.62
C ASP A 57 -15.89 -11.64 30.19
N ARG A 58 -15.54 -12.25 29.06
CA ARG A 58 -14.13 -12.33 28.62
C ARG A 58 -13.82 -11.23 27.61
N SER A 59 -13.11 -10.21 28.06
CA SER A 59 -12.53 -9.17 27.19
C SER A 59 -11.42 -9.69 26.27
N ILE A 60 -10.90 -10.90 26.52
CA ILE A 60 -9.78 -11.50 25.78
C ILE A 60 -10.22 -12.82 25.14
N LEU A 61 -10.24 -12.84 23.81
CA LEU A 61 -10.40 -14.06 23.01
C LEU A 61 -9.02 -14.71 22.82
N ARG A 62 -8.87 -15.98 23.23
CA ARG A 62 -7.63 -16.74 23.04
C ARG A 62 -7.75 -17.60 21.81
N VAL A 63 -6.80 -17.47 20.87
CA VAL A 63 -6.76 -18.25 19.63
C VAL A 63 -5.37 -18.83 19.39
N ILE A 64 -5.30 -19.87 18.56
CA ILE A 64 -4.02 -20.41 18.08
C ILE A 64 -3.51 -19.62 16.87
N ALA A 65 -2.22 -19.76 16.56
CA ALA A 65 -1.58 -19.06 15.46
C ALA A 65 -2.27 -19.34 14.11
N GLY A 66 -2.66 -18.29 13.40
CA GLY A 66 -3.29 -18.37 12.08
C GLY A 66 -4.79 -18.65 12.07
N GLN A 67 -5.39 -18.99 13.23
CA GLN A 67 -6.82 -19.18 13.36
C GLN A 67 -7.55 -17.87 12.99
N PRO A 68 -8.49 -17.88 12.03
CA PRO A 68 -9.21 -16.70 11.60
C PRO A 68 -10.10 -16.17 12.73
N VAL A 69 -10.03 -14.87 13.00
CA VAL A 69 -10.96 -14.18 13.90
C VAL A 69 -11.75 -13.15 13.12
N CYS A 70 -13.06 -13.31 13.06
CA CYS A 70 -13.94 -12.37 12.39
C CYS A 70 -14.03 -11.06 13.15
N ILE A 71 -13.81 -9.97 12.42
CA ILE A 71 -13.96 -8.61 12.90
C ILE A 71 -14.90 -7.90 11.95
N ARG A 72 -15.86 -7.17 12.51
CA ARG A 72 -16.77 -6.33 11.74
C ARG A 72 -16.60 -4.87 12.12
N VAL A 73 -16.54 -4.01 11.13
CA VAL A 73 -16.60 -2.56 11.29
C VAL A 73 -17.98 -2.10 10.86
N VAL A 74 -18.65 -1.41 11.77
CA VAL A 74 -19.95 -0.80 11.54
C VAL A 74 -19.74 0.69 11.39
N VAL A 75 -20.15 1.24 10.25
CA VAL A 75 -20.13 2.67 9.93
C VAL A 75 -21.58 3.12 9.84
N PRO A 76 -22.11 3.80 10.88
CA PRO A 76 -23.45 4.38 10.83
C PRO A 76 -23.60 5.40 9.69
N PRO A 77 -24.80 5.87 9.36
CA PRO A 77 -24.94 7.01 8.46
C PRO A 77 -24.65 8.35 9.13
N ILE A 78 -24.26 9.35 8.36
CA ILE A 78 -24.06 10.71 8.89
C ILE A 78 -25.43 11.37 9.11
N ARG A 79 -25.82 11.60 10.38
CA ARG A 79 -27.12 12.21 10.73
C ARG A 79 -27.11 13.73 10.84
N SER A 80 -25.99 14.39 10.55
CA SER A 80 -25.91 15.85 10.67
C SER A 80 -26.74 16.53 9.57
N PRO A 81 -27.82 17.27 9.91
CA PRO A 81 -28.70 17.88 8.91
C PRO A 81 -27.97 18.84 7.96
N SER A 82 -26.93 19.53 8.46
CA SER A 82 -26.10 20.44 7.67
C SER A 82 -25.19 19.74 6.65
N VAL A 83 -24.81 18.50 6.94
CA VAL A 83 -24.01 17.66 6.03
C VAL A 83 -24.93 17.03 4.99
N LEU A 84 -26.05 16.45 5.43
CA LEU A 84 -27.06 15.84 4.56
C LEU A 84 -27.59 16.81 3.49
N ALA A 85 -27.93 18.05 3.87
CA ALA A 85 -28.44 19.06 2.94
C ALA A 85 -27.43 19.47 1.84
N ARG A 86 -26.12 19.36 2.09
CA ARG A 86 -25.06 19.59 1.08
C ARG A 86 -24.80 18.34 0.24
N GLN A 87 -24.99 17.18 0.83
CA GLN A 87 -24.62 15.88 0.28
C GLN A 87 -25.68 15.30 -0.66
N GLU A 88 -26.98 15.52 -0.40
CA GLU A 88 -28.08 14.95 -1.21
C GLU A 88 -28.13 15.46 -2.65
N LYS A 89 -27.65 16.67 -2.92
CA LYS A 89 -27.81 17.29 -4.24
C LYS A 89 -26.78 16.84 -5.28
N ASP A 90 -25.61 16.34 -4.85
CA ASP A 90 -24.43 16.24 -5.74
C ASP A 90 -23.86 14.83 -5.92
N ILE A 91 -24.23 13.84 -5.10
CA ILE A 91 -23.51 12.54 -5.04
C ILE A 91 -24.30 11.37 -5.66
N VAL A 92 -25.64 11.44 -5.65
CA VAL A 92 -26.51 10.34 -6.08
C VAL A 92 -26.38 10.02 -7.58
N GLU A 93 -25.96 10.98 -8.39
CA GLU A 93 -25.83 10.77 -9.84
C GLU A 93 -24.47 10.22 -10.29
N LEU A 94 -23.43 10.26 -9.45
CA LEU A 94 -22.05 10.16 -9.94
C LEU A 94 -21.28 8.96 -9.41
N PHE A 95 -21.39 8.61 -8.12
CA PHE A 95 -20.76 7.38 -7.63
C PHE A 95 -21.65 6.18 -7.94
N GLN A 96 -21.24 5.39 -8.93
CA GLN A 96 -21.87 4.11 -9.22
C GLN A 96 -21.00 2.97 -8.72
N PRO A 97 -21.51 2.12 -7.81
CA PRO A 97 -20.81 0.91 -7.42
C PRO A 97 -20.50 0.06 -8.65
N LEU A 98 -19.31 -0.54 -8.69
CA LEU A 98 -18.91 -1.38 -9.80
C LEU A 98 -19.80 -2.62 -9.86
N PRO A 99 -20.36 -2.98 -11.04
CA PRO A 99 -21.14 -4.20 -11.17
C PRO A 99 -20.33 -5.41 -10.72
N ASN A 100 -20.87 -6.21 -9.81
CA ASN A 100 -20.28 -7.44 -9.26
C ASN A 100 -19.05 -7.24 -8.34
N GLU A 101 -18.63 -6.01 -8.07
CA GLU A 101 -17.60 -5.73 -7.07
C GLU A 101 -18.24 -5.12 -5.83
N PRO A 102 -18.10 -5.75 -4.66
CA PRO A 102 -18.74 -5.30 -3.43
C PRO A 102 -18.12 -3.93 -3.08
N THR A 103 -18.89 -2.87 -3.34
CA THR A 103 -18.36 -1.50 -3.37
C THR A 103 -18.14 -0.97 -1.96
N LEU A 104 -16.98 -0.35 -1.75
CA LEU A 104 -16.64 0.32 -0.50
C LEU A 104 -17.13 1.77 -0.58
N TRP A 105 -18.19 2.08 0.15
CA TRP A 105 -18.61 3.47 0.35
C TRP A 105 -17.61 4.22 1.23
N ASP A 106 -16.94 3.53 2.15
CA ASP A 106 -16.06 4.14 3.13
C ASP A 106 -14.60 3.69 2.90
N SER A 107 -13.65 4.60 3.11
CA SER A 107 -12.22 4.29 3.13
C SER A 107 -11.83 3.96 4.56
N ILE A 108 -11.50 2.69 4.82
CA ILE A 108 -11.24 2.19 6.17
C ILE A 108 -9.84 1.58 6.26
N ILE A 109 -9.08 2.04 7.26
CA ILE A 109 -7.83 1.40 7.69
C ILE A 109 -8.12 0.70 9.01
N LEU A 110 -7.82 -0.59 9.08
CA LEU A 110 -8.00 -1.39 10.28
C LEU A 110 -6.81 -2.32 10.49
N ASP A 111 -6.19 -2.21 11.65
CA ASP A 111 -5.03 -2.98 12.06
C ASP A 111 -5.32 -3.69 13.40
N ALA A 112 -4.73 -4.86 13.57
CA ALA A 112 -4.54 -5.47 14.88
C ALA A 112 -3.12 -5.16 15.35
N VAL A 113 -2.99 -4.46 16.48
CA VAL A 113 -1.70 -3.98 17.01
C VAL A 113 -1.36 -4.75 18.29
N GLY A 114 -0.21 -5.42 18.28
CA GLY A 114 0.31 -6.16 19.42
C GLY A 114 0.77 -5.22 20.53
N GLN A 115 0.23 -5.38 21.74
CA GLN A 115 0.51 -4.49 22.87
C GLN A 115 1.95 -4.56 23.35
N LYS A 116 2.58 -5.74 23.29
CA LYS A 116 3.96 -5.93 23.75
C LYS A 116 4.97 -5.68 22.64
N THR A 117 4.69 -6.15 21.43
CA THR A 117 5.65 -6.17 20.32
C THR A 117 5.52 -4.96 19.39
N GLY A 118 4.40 -4.24 19.42
CA GLY A 118 4.11 -3.18 18.45
C GLY A 118 3.88 -3.68 17.02
N ILE A 119 3.81 -5.00 16.81
CA ILE A 119 3.51 -5.61 15.52
C ILE A 119 2.13 -5.14 15.07
N SER A 120 2.04 -4.65 13.83
CA SER A 120 0.75 -4.30 13.21
C SER A 120 0.42 -5.30 12.11
N ILE A 121 -0.78 -5.86 12.18
CA ILE A 121 -1.34 -6.79 11.20
C ILE A 121 -2.53 -6.11 10.52
N PRO A 122 -2.44 -5.76 9.22
CA PRO A 122 -3.55 -5.16 8.52
C PRO A 122 -4.69 -6.16 8.33
N ILE A 123 -5.92 -5.74 8.60
CA ILE A 123 -7.13 -6.54 8.43
C ILE A 123 -7.80 -6.13 7.11
N LYS A 124 -7.80 -7.05 6.14
CA LYS A 124 -8.45 -6.81 4.84
C LYS A 124 -9.96 -6.89 5.00
N LEU A 125 -10.61 -5.74 4.95
CA LEU A 125 -12.06 -5.62 5.01
C LEU A 125 -12.69 -5.82 3.62
N ARG A 126 -13.87 -6.43 3.62
CA ARG A 126 -14.80 -6.50 2.47
C ARG A 126 -16.17 -6.04 2.94
N PRO A 127 -16.98 -5.36 2.10
CA PRO A 127 -18.32 -5.01 2.51
C PRO A 127 -19.17 -6.27 2.56
N VAL A 128 -20.08 -6.29 3.52
CA VAL A 128 -21.04 -7.37 3.66
C VAL A 128 -21.98 -7.39 2.46
N GLN A 129 -22.44 -8.57 2.03
CA GLN A 129 -23.48 -8.66 1.02
C GLN A 129 -24.86 -8.46 1.66
N HIS A 130 -25.33 -7.22 1.69
CA HIS A 130 -26.67 -6.87 2.19
C HIS A 130 -27.23 -5.69 1.39
N ILE A 131 -28.55 -5.65 1.16
CA ILE A 131 -29.18 -4.60 0.34
C ILE A 131 -28.97 -3.19 0.91
N GLY A 132 -28.91 -3.08 2.24
CA GLY A 132 -28.60 -1.82 2.93
C GLY A 132 -27.21 -1.27 2.58
N MET A 133 -26.27 -2.12 2.14
CA MET A 133 -24.93 -1.70 1.70
C MET A 133 -24.93 -0.97 0.37
N LEU A 134 -26.03 -1.04 -0.38
CA LEU A 134 -26.20 -0.30 -1.64
C LEU A 134 -26.85 1.06 -1.42
N GLN A 135 -27.44 1.28 -0.24
CA GLN A 135 -28.17 2.50 0.07
C GLN A 135 -27.23 3.50 0.72
N ARG A 136 -27.17 4.70 0.15
CA ARG A 136 -26.52 5.83 0.80
C ARG A 136 -27.26 6.24 2.08
N ASN A 137 -26.57 6.87 3.01
CA ASN A 137 -27.12 7.27 4.31
C ASN A 137 -27.73 6.08 5.06
N ALA A 138 -27.27 4.86 4.76
CA ALA A 138 -27.58 3.65 5.48
C ALA A 138 -26.40 3.24 6.37
N LEU A 139 -26.64 2.20 7.16
CA LEU A 139 -25.58 1.53 7.89
C LEU A 139 -24.71 0.76 6.91
N HIS A 140 -23.40 0.99 6.92
CA HIS A 140 -22.44 0.14 6.22
C HIS A 140 -21.74 -0.79 7.21
N VAL A 141 -21.66 -2.07 6.84
CA VAL A 141 -20.99 -3.11 7.61
C VAL A 141 -19.91 -3.73 6.73
N TYR A 142 -18.69 -3.71 7.23
CA TYR A 142 -17.54 -4.32 6.61
C TYR A 142 -17.07 -5.46 7.51
N GLU A 143 -16.62 -6.55 6.92
CA GLU A 143 -16.07 -7.68 7.66
C GLU A 143 -14.71 -8.09 7.12
N GLY A 144 -13.85 -8.56 8.02
CA GLY A 144 -12.52 -9.06 7.69
C GLY A 144 -12.07 -10.08 8.71
N GLU A 145 -11.10 -10.90 8.32
CA GLU A 145 -10.54 -11.93 9.19
C GLU A 145 -9.15 -11.52 9.64
N LEU A 146 -8.94 -11.49 10.96
CA LEU A 146 -7.63 -11.38 11.55
C LEU A 146 -6.98 -12.77 11.55
N HIS A 147 -5.85 -12.89 10.86
CA HIS A 147 -4.95 -14.04 10.94
C HIS A 147 -3.67 -13.63 11.65
N ALA A 148 -3.64 -13.80 12.97
CA ALA A 148 -2.48 -13.44 13.78
C ALA A 148 -1.59 -14.67 14.04
N TYR A 149 -0.30 -14.52 13.76
CA TYR A 149 0.68 -15.60 13.85
C TYR A 149 1.83 -15.32 14.83
N ASP A 150 1.82 -14.19 15.51
CA ASP A 150 2.84 -13.79 16.48
C ASP A 150 2.29 -13.83 17.90
N THR A 151 3.13 -14.19 18.87
CA THR A 151 2.74 -14.21 20.28
C THR A 151 2.56 -12.78 20.79
N ASP A 152 1.31 -12.36 20.97
CA ASP A 152 0.97 -11.07 21.60
C ASP A 152 -0.49 -11.05 22.06
N ILE A 153 -0.87 -9.95 22.70
CA ILE A 153 -2.26 -9.53 22.90
C ILE A 153 -2.51 -8.38 21.92
N PHE A 154 -3.35 -8.64 20.92
CA PHE A 154 -3.68 -7.68 19.88
C PHE A 154 -4.91 -6.86 20.28
N SER A 155 -4.78 -5.54 20.21
CA SER A 155 -5.90 -4.60 20.22
C SER A 155 -6.25 -4.18 18.80
N ILE A 156 -7.53 -4.06 18.50
CA ILE A 156 -7.97 -3.53 17.22
C ILE A 156 -7.84 -2.00 17.24
N SER A 157 -7.27 -1.44 16.19
CA SER A 157 -7.13 0.00 16.01
C SER A 157 -7.40 0.34 14.55
N GLY A 158 -8.15 1.41 14.30
CA GLY A 158 -8.46 1.78 12.95
C GLY A 158 -9.12 3.14 12.85
N THR A 159 -9.25 3.59 11.61
CA THR A 159 -9.84 4.87 11.26
C THR A 159 -10.69 4.74 10.01
N VAL A 160 -11.81 5.46 9.98
CA VAL A 160 -12.53 5.74 8.75
C VAL A 160 -11.98 7.05 8.19
N GLU A 161 -11.24 6.97 7.09
CA GLU A 161 -10.60 8.13 6.47
C GLU A 161 -11.60 9.00 5.71
N TYR A 162 -12.54 8.35 5.01
CA TYR A 162 -13.55 8.98 4.19
C TYR A 162 -14.84 8.17 4.26
N ARG A 163 -15.98 8.85 4.19
CA ARG A 163 -17.31 8.23 4.30
C ARG A 163 -18.13 8.46 3.06
N GLU A 164 -19.01 7.52 2.75
CA GLU A 164 -20.06 7.67 1.73
C GLU A 164 -19.54 8.20 0.37
N GLY A 165 -18.38 7.71 -0.05
CA GLY A 165 -17.75 8.10 -1.30
C GLY A 165 -17.23 9.54 -1.32
N SER A 166 -17.01 10.19 -0.16
CA SER A 166 -16.50 11.57 -0.13
C SER A 166 -15.08 11.71 -0.68
N TRP A 167 -14.32 10.61 -0.73
CA TRP A 167 -13.04 10.53 -1.42
C TRP A 167 -13.18 10.57 -2.94
N ASN A 168 -14.38 10.30 -3.48
CA ASN A 168 -14.60 10.20 -4.90
C ASN A 168 -14.63 11.58 -5.55
N TYR A 169 -13.66 11.82 -6.43
CA TYR A 169 -13.52 13.07 -7.19
C TYR A 169 -14.53 13.21 -8.33
N GLU A 170 -15.33 12.19 -8.63
CA GLU A 170 -16.37 12.25 -9.65
C GLU A 170 -17.41 13.36 -9.39
N GLN A 171 -17.42 13.98 -8.21
CA GLN A 171 -18.27 15.12 -7.83
C GLN A 171 -17.77 16.46 -8.44
N PRO A 172 -18.49 17.06 -9.40
CA PRO A 172 -18.05 18.27 -10.11
C PRO A 172 -18.15 19.57 -9.28
N SER A 173 -18.76 19.54 -8.09
CA SER A 173 -19.23 20.77 -7.42
C SER A 173 -18.41 21.29 -6.25
N SER A 174 -17.43 20.56 -5.68
CA SER A 174 -16.84 21.02 -4.43
C SER A 174 -15.39 20.66 -4.20
N LEU A 175 -14.76 21.51 -3.40
CA LEU A 175 -13.40 21.37 -2.92
C LEU A 175 -13.14 19.92 -2.50
N PRO A 176 -11.97 19.35 -2.84
CA PRO A 176 -11.56 18.02 -2.39
C PRO A 176 -11.88 17.80 -0.90
N ALA A 177 -12.44 16.63 -0.58
CA ALA A 177 -12.96 16.35 0.74
C ALA A 177 -11.91 16.63 1.83
N ILE A 178 -12.34 17.34 2.87
CA ILE A 178 -11.50 17.63 4.02
C ILE A 178 -11.18 16.30 4.70
N TYR A 179 -9.90 15.96 4.75
CA TYR A 179 -9.42 14.78 5.47
C TYR A 179 -9.63 14.98 6.97
N SER A 180 -10.62 14.29 7.52
CA SER A 180 -10.98 14.33 8.93
C SER A 180 -11.26 12.89 9.40
N PRO A 181 -10.21 12.07 9.56
CA PRO A 181 -10.38 10.65 9.87
C PRO A 181 -11.08 10.48 11.21
N GLU A 182 -12.06 9.58 11.24
CA GLU A 182 -12.79 9.22 12.45
C GLU A 182 -12.19 7.96 13.06
N GLN A 183 -11.83 8.00 14.35
CA GLN A 183 -11.32 6.82 15.05
C GLN A 183 -12.42 5.77 15.18
N ILE A 184 -12.09 4.51 14.88
CA ILE A 184 -12.98 3.37 15.07
C ILE A 184 -12.91 2.95 16.52
N THR A 185 -14.04 3.05 17.22
CA THR A 185 -14.13 2.61 18.62
C THR A 185 -14.29 1.09 18.70
N VAL A 186 -13.51 0.42 19.55
CA VAL A 186 -13.68 -1.03 19.75
C VAL A 186 -14.67 -1.27 20.87
N MET A 187 -15.79 -1.93 20.57
CA MET A 187 -16.77 -2.25 21.63
C MET A 187 -16.12 -3.17 22.69
N ARG A 188 -16.46 -2.95 23.97
CA ARG A 188 -16.05 -3.82 25.10
C ARG A 188 -14.53 -4.04 25.27
N ASN A 189 -13.67 -3.15 24.74
CA ASN A 189 -12.20 -3.26 24.82
C ASN A 189 -11.68 -4.64 24.41
N MET A 190 -12.24 -5.21 23.35
CA MET A 190 -11.94 -6.59 22.94
C MET A 190 -10.48 -6.75 22.49
N GLN A 191 -9.85 -7.81 22.97
CA GLN A 191 -8.46 -8.18 22.68
C GLN A 191 -8.37 -9.61 22.17
N VAL A 192 -7.43 -9.87 21.27
CA VAL A 192 -7.12 -11.21 20.76
C VAL A 192 -5.75 -11.64 21.28
N ALA A 193 -5.71 -12.63 22.15
CA ALA A 193 -4.47 -13.19 22.66
C ALA A 193 -4.07 -14.40 21.81
N VAL A 194 -2.86 -14.34 21.26
CA VAL A 194 -2.26 -15.40 20.45
C VAL A 194 -1.04 -15.93 21.17
N HIS A 195 -0.94 -17.25 21.27
CA HIS A 195 0.27 -17.90 21.77
C HIS A 195 0.90 -18.76 20.68
N VAL A 196 2.14 -18.45 20.35
CA VAL A 196 2.92 -19.13 19.32
C VAL A 196 4.18 -19.74 19.96
N PRO A 197 4.36 -21.06 19.89
CA PRO A 197 5.58 -21.71 20.38
C PRO A 197 6.82 -21.15 19.67
N LYS A 198 7.95 -21.07 20.38
CA LYS A 198 9.23 -20.63 19.78
C LYS A 198 9.70 -21.50 18.61
N THR A 199 9.23 -22.75 18.54
CA THR A 199 9.52 -23.69 17.44
C THR A 199 8.70 -23.40 16.17
N SER A 200 7.69 -22.53 16.25
CA SER A 200 6.85 -22.17 15.12
C SER A 200 7.63 -21.40 14.07
N THR A 201 7.41 -21.70 12.80
CA THR A 201 7.96 -20.95 11.66
C THR A 201 7.53 -19.48 11.64
N PHE A 202 6.44 -19.14 12.34
CA PHE A 202 5.93 -17.78 12.42
C PHE A 202 6.68 -16.90 13.43
N HIS A 203 7.42 -17.50 14.37
CA HIS A 203 8.21 -16.75 15.34
C HIS A 203 9.25 -15.87 14.60
N PRO A 204 9.40 -14.57 14.94
CA PRO A 204 10.29 -13.65 14.21
C PRO A 204 11.74 -14.16 14.04
N GLU A 205 12.27 -14.84 15.06
CA GLU A 205 13.63 -15.43 15.01
C GLU A 205 13.77 -16.54 13.95
N ASN A 206 12.67 -17.21 13.60
CA ASN A 206 12.63 -18.29 12.62
C ASN A 206 12.36 -17.80 11.19
N HIS A 207 11.99 -16.52 11.01
CA HIS A 207 11.65 -15.94 9.70
C HIS A 207 12.80 -16.06 8.68
N LYS A 208 14.06 -16.01 9.15
CA LYS A 208 15.26 -16.19 8.30
C LYS A 208 15.33 -17.57 7.62
N HIS A 209 14.64 -18.57 8.15
CA HIS A 209 14.60 -19.93 7.61
C HIS A 209 13.48 -20.16 6.60
N LEU A 210 12.61 -19.17 6.38
CA LEU A 210 11.57 -19.27 5.36
C LEU A 210 12.17 -19.25 3.94
N PRO A 211 11.50 -19.87 2.96
CA PRO A 211 11.92 -19.79 1.56
C PRO A 211 11.84 -18.35 1.04
N ILE A 212 12.55 -18.05 -0.06
CA ILE A 212 12.45 -16.75 -0.72
C ILE A 212 11.05 -16.59 -1.33
N CYS A 213 10.44 -15.41 -1.16
CA CYS A 213 9.15 -15.10 -1.76
C CYS A 213 9.25 -15.13 -3.29
N GLN A 214 8.29 -15.79 -3.94
CA GLN A 214 8.16 -15.79 -5.40
C GLN A 214 7.40 -14.56 -5.91
N ARG A 215 6.67 -13.88 -5.02
CA ARG A 215 5.88 -12.69 -5.31
C ARG A 215 6.14 -11.59 -4.28
N ALA A 216 5.82 -10.34 -4.63
CA ALA A 216 6.01 -9.19 -3.76
C ALA A 216 4.79 -8.85 -2.88
N ASP A 217 3.61 -9.40 -3.19
CA ASP A 217 2.32 -9.11 -2.55
C ASP A 217 1.92 -10.15 -1.48
N GLU A 218 2.91 -10.77 -0.84
CA GLU A 218 2.70 -11.82 0.14
C GLU A 218 2.11 -11.26 1.46
N PRO A 219 1.07 -11.91 2.03
CA PRO A 219 0.52 -11.52 3.32
C PRO A 219 1.57 -11.57 4.43
N GLY A 220 1.51 -10.58 5.32
CA GLY A 220 2.55 -10.34 6.30
C GLY A 220 2.12 -9.36 7.38
N ARG A 221 3.13 -8.76 8.00
CA ARG A 221 2.97 -7.83 9.12
C ARG A 221 4.05 -6.77 9.12
N TRP A 222 3.76 -5.66 9.76
CA TRP A 222 4.74 -4.62 10.06
C TRP A 222 5.39 -4.89 11.41
N VAL A 223 6.71 -5.04 11.43
CA VAL A 223 7.52 -5.24 12.64
C VAL A 223 8.49 -4.07 12.79
N ASP A 224 8.74 -3.62 14.01
CA ASP A 224 9.83 -2.67 14.26
C ASP A 224 11.18 -3.31 13.93
N ALA A 225 11.99 -2.66 13.10
CA ALA A 225 13.30 -3.17 12.70
C ALA A 225 14.24 -3.37 13.89
N SER A 226 14.07 -2.60 14.98
CA SER A 226 14.82 -2.77 16.23
C SER A 226 14.46 -4.06 16.98
N ALA A 227 13.29 -4.65 16.72
CA ALA A 227 12.87 -5.93 17.28
C ALA A 227 13.43 -7.13 16.49
N LEU A 228 14.07 -6.90 15.34
CA LEU A 228 14.67 -7.95 14.52
C LEU A 228 16.15 -8.13 14.87
N PRO A 229 16.71 -9.36 14.74
CA PRO A 229 18.14 -9.59 14.89
C PRO A 229 18.94 -8.65 13.97
N SER A 230 20.05 -8.10 14.46
CA SER A 230 20.87 -7.10 13.78
C SER A 230 21.62 -7.60 12.53
N THR A 231 21.47 -8.87 12.15
CA THR A 231 22.07 -9.41 10.93
C THR A 231 21.40 -8.79 9.70
N ALA A 232 22.15 -7.99 8.96
CA ALA A 232 21.71 -7.24 7.77
C ALA A 232 21.03 -8.10 6.68
N GLU A 233 21.23 -9.42 6.69
CA GLU A 233 20.62 -10.35 5.73
C GLU A 233 19.15 -10.69 6.01
N SER A 234 18.67 -10.47 7.24
CA SER A 234 17.28 -10.77 7.64
C SER A 234 16.35 -9.56 7.62
N GLN A 235 16.89 -8.35 7.48
CA GLN A 235 16.09 -7.13 7.49
C GLN A 235 15.88 -6.68 6.04
N GLY A 236 14.65 -6.83 5.53
CA GLY A 236 14.23 -5.98 4.43
C GLY A 236 14.49 -4.51 4.81
N ALA A 237 14.78 -3.65 3.84
CA ALA A 237 15.07 -2.25 4.16
C ALA A 237 13.91 -1.65 4.97
N PRO A 238 14.15 -1.10 6.18
CA PRO A 238 13.09 -0.50 6.98
C PRO A 238 12.41 0.60 6.17
N VAL A 239 11.09 0.51 6.14
CA VAL A 239 10.19 1.53 5.59
C VAL A 239 9.80 2.46 6.75
N PHE A 240 9.21 3.61 6.39
CA PHE A 240 8.56 4.61 7.26
C PHE A 240 8.37 4.18 8.74
N ASN A 241 8.88 4.99 9.68
CA ASN A 241 8.85 4.73 11.13
C ASN A 241 9.59 3.46 11.59
N ASN A 242 10.73 3.16 10.95
CA ASN A 242 11.58 2.02 11.31
C ASN A 242 10.85 0.67 11.24
N LYS A 243 9.80 0.54 10.43
CA LYS A 243 9.03 -0.71 10.31
C LYS A 243 9.43 -1.48 9.06
N VAL A 244 9.49 -2.80 9.15
CA VAL A 244 9.76 -3.71 8.04
C VAL A 244 8.53 -4.58 7.80
N TRP A 245 8.16 -4.78 6.52
CA TRP A 245 7.15 -5.76 6.15
C TRP A 245 7.76 -7.17 6.14
N LEU A 246 7.22 -8.06 6.98
CA LEU A 246 7.64 -9.46 7.05
C LEU A 246 6.50 -10.39 6.62
N PRO A 247 6.58 -11.02 5.44
CA PRO A 247 5.62 -12.03 5.03
C PRO A 247 5.59 -13.24 5.97
N TYR A 248 4.44 -13.92 6.06
CA TYR A 248 4.29 -15.06 6.98
C TYR A 248 4.88 -16.37 6.44
N ARG A 249 4.91 -16.53 5.12
CA ARG A 249 5.20 -17.83 4.45
C ARG A 249 6.55 -17.87 3.75
N CYS A 250 7.18 -16.72 3.59
CA CYS A 250 8.42 -16.56 2.85
C CYS A 250 9.17 -15.35 3.41
N ARG A 251 10.44 -15.20 3.02
CA ARG A 251 11.24 -14.01 3.31
C ARG A 251 11.52 -13.24 2.02
N LEU A 252 11.47 -11.93 2.11
CA LEU A 252 11.88 -11.06 1.01
C LEU A 252 13.39 -11.17 0.83
N ARG A 253 13.85 -11.26 -0.43
CA ARG A 253 15.27 -11.20 -0.74
C ARG A 253 15.72 -9.75 -0.75
N SER A 254 16.68 -9.41 0.10
CA SER A 254 17.36 -8.12 0.04
C SER A 254 18.30 -8.09 -1.14
N TYR A 255 18.29 -7.00 -1.89
CA TYR A 255 19.27 -6.70 -2.94
C TYR A 255 19.94 -5.39 -2.58
N SER A 256 21.27 -5.39 -2.52
CA SER A 256 22.00 -4.13 -2.43
C SER A 256 21.89 -3.37 -3.75
N TYR A 257 22.08 -2.05 -3.73
CA TYR A 257 22.13 -1.28 -4.98
C TYR A 257 23.25 -1.76 -5.90
N SER A 258 24.39 -2.21 -5.35
CA SER A 258 25.44 -2.86 -6.13
C SER A 258 24.99 -4.17 -6.79
N ASP A 259 24.21 -5.01 -6.09
CA ASP A 259 23.67 -6.24 -6.69
C ASP A 259 22.68 -5.92 -7.81
N PHE A 260 21.87 -4.87 -7.61
CA PHE A 260 20.96 -4.38 -8.63
C PHE A 260 21.71 -3.89 -9.88
N LEU A 261 22.74 -3.05 -9.73
CA LEU A 261 23.55 -2.58 -10.86
C LEU A 261 24.27 -3.73 -11.57
N ARG A 262 24.88 -4.66 -10.81
CA ARG A 262 25.51 -5.86 -11.39
C ARG A 262 24.51 -6.70 -12.19
N CYS A 263 23.29 -6.85 -11.68
CA CYS A 263 22.21 -7.52 -12.40
C CYS A 263 21.94 -6.81 -13.74
N LEU A 264 21.77 -5.49 -13.76
CA LEU A 264 21.57 -4.75 -15.01
C LEU A 264 22.73 -4.94 -16.01
N ASP A 265 23.97 -4.98 -15.52
CA ASP A 265 25.16 -5.23 -16.35
C ASP A 265 25.23 -6.67 -16.89
N GLU A 266 24.77 -7.67 -16.13
CA GLU A 266 24.68 -9.06 -16.56
C GLU A 266 23.64 -9.27 -17.67
N TYR A 267 22.51 -8.54 -17.61
CA TYR A 267 21.48 -8.60 -18.65
C TYR A 267 21.77 -7.70 -19.86
N ARG A 268 22.80 -6.84 -19.78
CA ARG A 268 23.22 -5.91 -20.84
C ARG A 268 23.53 -6.57 -22.20
N PRO A 269 24.17 -7.74 -22.29
CA PRO A 269 24.41 -8.40 -23.59
C PRO A 269 23.13 -8.84 -24.30
N LEU A 270 22.02 -8.94 -23.57
CA LEU A 270 20.69 -9.22 -24.12
C LEU A 270 20.01 -7.93 -24.63
N SER A 271 20.72 -6.80 -24.62
CA SER A 271 20.16 -5.55 -25.07
C SER A 271 19.95 -5.52 -26.58
N PRO A 272 18.74 -5.18 -27.05
CA PRO A 272 18.48 -5.07 -28.47
C PRO A 272 19.14 -3.82 -29.07
N ASP A 273 19.67 -2.93 -28.23
CA ASP A 273 20.44 -1.77 -28.68
C ASP A 273 21.92 -2.10 -28.87
N SER A 274 22.43 -1.80 -30.07
CA SER A 274 23.83 -1.88 -30.45
C SER A 274 24.79 -1.06 -29.59
N THR A 275 24.28 -0.09 -28.82
CA THR A 275 25.13 0.72 -27.91
C THR A 275 25.68 -0.08 -26.73
N GLY A 276 25.15 -1.28 -26.48
CA GLY A 276 25.60 -2.14 -25.38
C GLY A 276 25.25 -1.59 -24.00
N LYS A 277 24.21 -0.75 -23.89
CA LYS A 277 23.67 -0.23 -22.63
C LYS A 277 22.32 -0.87 -22.29
N TYR A 278 22.04 -1.03 -20.99
CA TYR A 278 20.74 -1.51 -20.52
C TYR A 278 19.80 -0.31 -20.32
N THR A 279 18.81 -0.18 -21.18
CA THR A 279 17.87 0.94 -21.25
C THR A 279 16.55 0.60 -20.57
N ILE A 280 16.12 1.44 -19.64
CA ILE A 280 14.84 1.36 -18.95
C ILE A 280 13.99 2.55 -19.37
N HIS A 281 12.80 2.32 -19.93
CA HIS A 281 11.80 3.37 -20.08
C HIS A 281 10.90 3.36 -18.85
N TRP A 282 10.85 4.47 -18.12
CA TRP A 282 10.06 4.59 -16.90
C TRP A 282 9.00 5.67 -17.07
N PHE A 283 7.74 5.27 -17.15
CA PHE A 283 6.58 6.16 -17.19
C PHE A 283 6.02 6.31 -15.79
N GLY A 284 5.90 7.54 -15.30
CA GLY A 284 5.45 7.74 -13.93
C GLY A 284 5.09 9.17 -13.58
N ASP A 285 4.26 9.32 -12.56
CA ASP A 285 3.90 10.60 -11.98
C ASP A 285 4.91 11.07 -10.93
N ALA A 286 4.58 12.14 -10.22
CA ALA A 286 5.39 12.66 -9.12
C ALA A 286 5.64 11.65 -7.97
N ASN A 287 4.82 10.61 -7.80
CA ASN A 287 4.97 9.60 -6.74
C ASN A 287 6.10 8.60 -7.05
N THR A 288 6.37 8.37 -8.34
CA THR A 288 7.47 7.50 -8.79
C THR A 288 8.84 8.14 -8.59
N ARG A 289 8.87 9.48 -8.54
CA ARG A 289 10.09 10.28 -8.37
C ARG A 289 10.90 9.87 -7.14
N ARG A 290 10.24 9.44 -6.06
CA ARG A 290 10.91 8.97 -4.84
C ARG A 290 11.67 7.67 -5.04
N ALA A 291 11.06 6.74 -5.76
CA ALA A 291 11.73 5.50 -6.15
C ALA A 291 12.95 5.83 -7.01
N LEU A 292 12.80 6.72 -7.99
CA LEU A 292 13.89 7.17 -8.85
C LEU A 292 15.00 7.87 -8.06
N LYS A 293 14.69 8.78 -7.15
CA LYS A 293 15.67 9.41 -6.23
C LYS A 293 16.44 8.37 -5.43
N LYS A 294 15.74 7.35 -4.90
CA LYS A 294 16.37 6.29 -4.10
C LYS A 294 17.30 5.43 -4.97
N ILE A 295 16.87 5.05 -6.18
CA ILE A 295 17.66 4.26 -7.14
C ILE A 295 18.87 5.06 -7.64
N SER A 296 18.66 6.28 -8.11
CA SER A 296 19.68 7.16 -8.65
C SER A 296 20.57 7.81 -7.59
N SER A 297 20.43 7.44 -6.31
CA SER A 297 21.34 7.83 -5.24
C SER A 297 21.94 6.61 -4.54
N LEU A 298 21.71 5.41 -5.08
CA LEU A 298 22.11 4.13 -4.50
C LEU A 298 21.71 4.02 -3.01
N GLY A 299 20.49 4.47 -2.70
CA GLY A 299 19.90 4.42 -1.37
C GLY A 299 20.21 5.61 -0.46
N GLN A 300 21.08 6.54 -0.88
CA GLN A 300 21.52 7.67 -0.05
C GLN A 300 20.46 8.75 0.13
N TRP A 301 19.51 8.87 -0.81
CA TRP A 301 18.40 9.79 -0.63
C TRP A 301 17.60 9.39 0.61
N CYS A 302 17.54 10.32 1.58
CA CYS A 302 16.89 10.11 2.88
C CYS A 302 17.54 9.01 3.73
N SER A 303 18.87 8.87 3.69
CA SER A 303 19.64 8.08 4.64
C SER A 303 20.14 8.93 5.83
N GLY A 304 20.46 8.29 6.95
CA GLY A 304 21.05 8.92 8.13
C GLY A 304 20.26 10.12 8.65
N ILE A 305 20.97 11.23 8.91
CA ILE A 305 20.38 12.49 9.42
C ILE A 305 19.36 13.13 8.46
N MET A 306 19.32 12.73 7.20
CA MET A 306 18.38 13.27 6.22
C MET A 306 17.00 12.60 6.31
N ALA A 307 16.90 11.42 6.93
CA ALA A 307 15.66 10.63 6.96
C ALA A 307 14.47 11.37 7.59
N SER A 308 14.71 12.27 8.55
CA SER A 308 13.67 13.04 9.24
C SER A 308 13.23 14.31 8.50
N ARG A 309 13.87 14.65 7.37
CA ARG A 309 13.52 15.86 6.63
C ARG A 309 12.11 15.74 6.02
N PRO A 310 11.31 16.82 5.92
CA PRO A 310 9.97 16.76 5.36
C PRO A 310 9.90 16.14 3.95
N GLN A 311 10.92 16.38 3.13
CA GLN A 311 11.07 15.82 1.78
C GLN A 311 11.15 14.29 1.78
N CYS A 312 11.72 13.71 2.85
CA CYS A 312 11.87 12.28 3.02
C CYS A 312 10.62 11.58 3.50
N ILE A 313 9.74 12.34 4.14
CA ILE A 313 8.46 11.85 4.66
C ILE A 313 7.41 11.93 3.56
N CYS A 314 7.05 13.14 3.11
CA CYS A 314 5.94 13.35 2.19
C CYS A 314 5.99 14.65 1.36
N ASP A 315 6.94 15.56 1.58
CA ASP A 315 6.90 16.93 1.02
C ASP A 315 8.12 17.24 0.12
N ASP A 316 8.23 16.53 -1.01
CA ASP A 316 9.35 16.66 -1.95
C ASP A 316 9.01 17.40 -3.26
N SER A 317 7.86 18.07 -3.35
CA SER A 317 7.50 18.87 -4.55
C SER A 317 8.42 20.07 -4.75
N GLY A 318 8.85 20.70 -3.64
CA GLY A 318 9.75 21.84 -3.65
C GLY A 318 11.22 21.45 -3.76
N GLU A 319 11.55 20.18 -3.52
CA GLU A 319 12.90 19.70 -3.79
C GLU A 319 13.09 19.77 -5.30
N SER A 320 14.05 20.55 -5.77
CA SER A 320 14.41 20.47 -7.17
C SER A 320 15.06 19.11 -7.41
N PHE A 321 14.58 18.38 -8.42
CA PHE A 321 15.34 17.27 -8.99
C PHE A 321 16.53 17.88 -9.78
N ARG A 322 17.35 18.73 -9.16
CA ARG A 322 18.27 19.68 -9.83
C ARG A 322 19.39 18.98 -10.61
N ARG A 323 19.72 17.72 -10.27
CA ARG A 323 20.58 16.83 -11.09
C ARG A 323 19.95 16.41 -12.43
N PHE A 324 18.68 16.78 -12.64
CA PHE A 324 17.82 16.35 -13.74
C PHE A 324 17.18 17.54 -14.48
N THR A 325 17.77 18.72 -14.28
CA THR A 325 17.54 20.03 -14.94
C THR A 325 16.10 20.55 -15.09
N GLY A 326 15.87 21.73 -14.50
CA GLY A 326 15.10 22.82 -15.12
C GLY A 326 13.57 22.78 -15.01
N GLN A 327 13.03 23.18 -13.86
CA GLN A 327 11.59 23.41 -13.63
C GLN A 327 10.72 22.13 -13.76
N ASN A 328 9.56 22.09 -13.10
CA ASN A 328 8.58 21.00 -13.20
C ASN A 328 7.94 20.89 -14.62
N THR A 329 8.66 21.28 -15.68
CA THR A 329 8.20 21.39 -17.06
C THR A 329 8.87 20.40 -18.01
N VAL A 330 10.02 19.83 -17.65
CA VAL A 330 10.68 18.82 -18.48
C VAL A 330 9.92 17.49 -18.36
N ARG A 331 9.30 17.08 -19.48
CA ARG A 331 8.53 15.84 -19.62
C ARG A 331 9.42 14.60 -19.60
N ASP A 332 10.61 14.70 -20.20
CA ASP A 332 11.49 13.55 -20.43
C ASP A 332 12.87 13.81 -19.83
N THR A 333 13.32 12.90 -18.96
CA THR A 333 14.58 13.03 -18.23
C THR A 333 15.42 11.78 -18.39
N LEU A 334 16.68 11.93 -18.77
CA LEU A 334 17.67 10.85 -18.73
C LEU A 334 18.31 10.77 -17.33
N LEU A 335 18.27 9.59 -16.72
CA LEU A 335 19.01 9.25 -15.51
C LEU A 335 20.08 8.22 -15.87
N GLU A 336 21.35 8.55 -15.69
CA GLU A 336 22.43 7.57 -15.83
C GLU A 336 22.67 6.89 -14.48
N LEU A 337 22.65 5.56 -14.46
CA LEU A 337 22.90 4.77 -13.26
C LEU A 337 24.40 4.46 -13.16
N ASN A 338 25.20 5.49 -12.91
CA ASN A 338 26.64 5.35 -12.68
C ASN A 338 27.03 5.93 -11.31
N ASP A 339 28.23 5.61 -10.83
CA ASP A 339 28.71 6.07 -9.53
C ASP A 339 28.92 7.61 -9.48
N GLU A 340 29.19 8.26 -10.61
CA GLU A 340 29.52 9.69 -10.71
C GLU A 340 28.28 10.61 -10.65
N ASP A 341 27.27 10.31 -11.46
CA ASP A 341 26.00 11.03 -11.58
C ASP A 341 24.95 10.56 -10.55
N GLY A 342 25.05 9.29 -10.14
CA GLY A 342 24.05 8.60 -9.32
C GLY A 342 24.54 8.07 -7.95
N GLY A 343 25.79 8.30 -7.53
CA GLY A 343 26.37 7.50 -6.44
C GLY A 343 27.42 8.17 -5.55
N TRP A 344 27.14 9.34 -4.95
CA TRP A 344 27.97 9.78 -3.81
C TRP A 344 27.62 8.96 -2.56
N SER A 345 28.49 8.04 -2.14
CA SER A 345 28.43 7.50 -0.79
C SER A 345 29.01 8.51 0.20
N VAL A 346 28.16 9.05 1.09
CA VAL A 346 28.59 9.90 2.20
C VAL A 346 29.13 8.97 3.30
N ARG A 347 30.37 9.17 3.75
CA ARG A 347 30.91 8.47 4.93
C ARG A 347 30.10 8.85 6.17
N GLU A 348 30.14 8.04 7.24
CA GLU A 348 29.49 8.34 8.52
C GLU A 348 29.87 9.71 9.13
N ASN A 349 31.02 10.26 8.72
CA ASN A 349 31.50 11.58 9.15
C ASN A 349 31.12 12.75 8.20
N GLY A 350 30.26 12.51 7.20
CA GLY A 350 29.83 13.54 6.25
C GLY A 350 30.80 13.82 5.09
N GLN A 351 31.97 13.17 5.04
CA GLN A 351 32.92 13.35 3.94
C GLN A 351 32.68 12.37 2.79
N MET A 352 32.95 12.80 1.57
CA MET A 352 32.80 11.99 0.36
C MET A 352 33.81 10.83 0.35
N LYS A 353 33.36 9.61 0.07
CA LYS A 353 34.26 8.46 -0.09
C LYS A 353 34.67 8.35 -1.56
N GLU A 354 35.97 8.40 -1.85
CA GLU A 354 36.49 7.82 -3.09
C GLU A 354 36.21 6.31 -3.08
N ARG A 355 35.51 5.81 -4.11
CA ARG A 355 35.21 4.38 -4.27
C ARG A 355 35.39 3.92 -5.70
N GLY A 356 35.73 2.63 -5.82
CA GLY A 356 36.09 1.93 -7.04
C GLY A 356 34.96 1.92 -8.06
N LEU A 357 35.36 2.26 -9.28
CA LEU A 357 34.57 2.49 -10.48
C LEU A 357 33.73 1.27 -10.90
N PHE A 358 32.46 1.19 -10.50
CA PHE A 358 31.48 0.39 -11.23
C PHE A 358 30.73 1.33 -12.17
N HIS A 359 31.23 1.43 -13.41
CA HIS A 359 30.52 2.13 -14.48
C HIS A 359 29.35 1.26 -14.96
N SER A 360 28.32 1.08 -14.12
CA SER A 360 27.06 0.54 -14.63
C SER A 360 26.61 1.44 -15.77
N GLN A 361 26.40 0.85 -16.93
CA GLN A 361 26.02 1.60 -18.13
C GLN A 361 24.51 1.64 -18.32
N ALA A 362 23.74 1.30 -17.29
CA ALA A 362 22.29 1.35 -17.36
C ALA A 362 21.77 2.79 -17.40
N LYS A 363 20.72 2.99 -18.20
CA LYS A 363 20.06 4.28 -18.41
C LYS A 363 18.59 4.17 -18.09
N ILE A 364 18.03 5.14 -17.37
CA ILE A 364 16.60 5.29 -17.20
C ILE A 364 16.16 6.52 -17.98
N TYR A 365 15.30 6.34 -18.97
CA TYR A 365 14.55 7.42 -19.60
C TYR A 365 13.24 7.56 -18.83
N PHE A 366 13.18 8.54 -17.94
CA PHE A 366 12.00 8.85 -17.16
C PHE A 366 11.09 9.79 -17.94
N HIS A 367 9.89 9.31 -18.25
CA HIS A 367 8.82 10.04 -18.90
C HIS A 367 7.81 10.42 -17.83
N ARG A 368 7.86 11.68 -17.39
CA ARG A 368 6.92 12.19 -16.40
C ARG A 368 5.55 12.33 -17.03
N TRP A 369 4.58 11.68 -16.41
CA TRP A 369 3.20 11.75 -16.85
C TRP A 369 2.28 11.64 -15.64
N GLU A 370 1.38 12.61 -15.45
CA GLU A 370 0.62 12.68 -14.21
C GLU A 370 -0.51 11.63 -14.19
N GLY A 371 -1.08 11.22 -15.32
CA GLY A 371 -2.10 10.17 -15.33
C GLY A 371 -2.59 9.77 -16.73
N LEU A 372 -3.37 8.69 -16.81
CA LEU A 372 -3.95 8.14 -18.04
C LEU A 372 -5.13 8.93 -18.59
N THR A 373 -5.59 9.98 -17.90
CA THR A 373 -6.77 10.72 -18.35
C THR A 373 -6.43 12.14 -18.73
N GLN A 374 -7.25 12.73 -19.60
CA GLN A 374 -7.01 14.07 -20.17
C GLN A 374 -6.93 15.18 -19.10
N TYR A 375 -7.46 14.92 -17.90
CA TYR A 375 -7.41 15.85 -16.76
C TYR A 375 -6.01 15.99 -16.17
N ASN A 376 -5.11 15.04 -16.46
CA ASN A 376 -3.79 14.91 -15.83
C ASN A 376 -2.63 15.25 -16.80
N GLY A 377 -2.76 16.31 -17.60
CA GLY A 377 -1.63 16.86 -18.36
C GLY A 377 -1.55 16.48 -19.84
N GLY A 378 -2.70 16.26 -20.49
CA GLY A 378 -2.82 16.00 -21.93
C GLY A 378 -3.18 14.55 -22.26
N ARG A 379 -3.19 14.19 -23.56
CA ARG A 379 -3.46 12.82 -24.01
C ARG A 379 -2.18 12.00 -23.87
N TRP A 380 -2.18 10.97 -23.01
CA TRP A 380 -1.00 10.11 -22.82
C TRP A 380 -0.61 9.40 -24.12
N GLN A 381 -1.60 9.14 -25.00
CA GLN A 381 -1.37 8.62 -26.36
C GLN A 381 -0.34 9.44 -27.13
N ASP A 382 -0.23 10.74 -26.87
CA ASP A 382 0.75 11.62 -27.51
C ASP A 382 2.19 11.32 -27.06
N VAL A 383 2.39 10.78 -25.85
CA VAL A 383 3.70 10.28 -25.40
C VAL A 383 4.09 9.07 -26.24
N PHE A 384 3.13 8.16 -26.45
CA PHE A 384 3.38 6.85 -27.05
C PHE A 384 3.28 6.85 -28.58
N ARG A 385 3.21 8.02 -29.22
CA ARG A 385 3.31 8.08 -30.68
C ARG A 385 4.69 7.57 -31.10
N PRO A 386 4.80 6.77 -32.19
CA PRO A 386 6.08 6.24 -32.66
C PRO A 386 7.18 7.29 -32.83
N GLY A 387 6.83 8.52 -33.21
CA GLY A 387 7.79 9.62 -33.34
C GLY A 387 8.32 10.18 -32.03
N THR A 388 7.61 10.02 -30.91
CA THR A 388 8.01 10.57 -29.60
C THR A 388 8.82 9.58 -28.79
N ILE A 389 8.40 8.31 -28.70
CA ILE A 389 9.22 7.27 -28.03
C ILE A 389 10.35 6.78 -28.94
N GLY A 390 10.13 6.73 -30.26
CA GLY A 390 11.14 6.24 -31.21
C GLY A 390 12.41 7.09 -31.33
N GLN A 391 12.43 8.28 -30.71
CA GLN A 391 13.66 9.09 -30.61
C GLN A 391 14.62 8.59 -29.51
N TYR A 392 14.16 7.71 -28.61
CA TYR A 392 14.97 7.12 -27.56
C TYR A 392 15.49 5.74 -27.99
N PRO A 393 16.62 5.28 -27.43
CA PRO A 393 17.10 3.92 -27.65
C PRO A 393 16.04 2.88 -27.29
N ARG A 394 16.08 1.72 -27.94
CA ARG A 394 15.13 0.64 -27.64
C ARG A 394 15.28 0.19 -26.18
N ALA A 395 14.17 0.12 -25.46
CA ALA A 395 14.16 -0.32 -24.06
C ALA A 395 14.43 -1.82 -23.93
N ASN A 396 15.05 -2.20 -22.82
CA ASN A 396 15.12 -3.56 -22.31
C ASN A 396 13.94 -3.86 -21.37
N LEU A 397 13.59 -2.85 -20.58
CA LEU A 397 12.56 -2.91 -19.55
C LEU A 397 11.70 -1.65 -19.65
N VAL A 398 10.39 -1.84 -19.58
CA VAL A 398 9.42 -0.76 -19.49
C VAL A 398 8.76 -0.82 -18.13
N VAL A 399 8.84 0.25 -17.36
CA VAL A 399 8.13 0.39 -16.08
C VAL A 399 7.05 1.44 -16.27
N VAL A 400 5.80 1.07 -16.01
CA VAL A 400 4.66 1.99 -16.06
C VAL A 400 4.06 2.06 -14.68
N SER A 401 4.19 3.21 -14.03
CA SER A 401 3.71 3.47 -12.69
C SER A 401 2.84 4.73 -12.70
N LEU A 402 1.73 4.63 -13.42
CA LEU A 402 0.71 5.66 -13.59
C LEU A 402 -0.54 5.25 -12.82
N GLY A 403 -1.34 6.23 -12.40
CA GLY A 403 -2.64 5.98 -11.78
C GLY A 403 -2.90 6.70 -10.49
N ASN A 404 -1.89 7.21 -9.75
CA ASN A 404 -2.21 7.86 -8.47
C ASN A 404 -3.04 9.14 -8.71
N MET A 405 -2.72 9.93 -9.74
CA MET A 405 -3.54 11.10 -10.08
C MET A 405 -4.86 10.70 -10.71
N ASP A 406 -4.92 9.59 -11.46
CA ASP A 406 -6.19 9.13 -12.03
C ASP A 406 -7.16 8.67 -10.94
N VAL A 407 -6.67 7.93 -9.94
CA VAL A 407 -7.42 7.58 -8.71
C VAL A 407 -7.88 8.83 -7.97
N SER A 408 -7.12 9.92 -8.06
CA SER A 408 -7.45 11.17 -7.39
C SER A 408 -8.45 12.03 -8.15
N PHE A 409 -8.53 11.90 -9.47
CA PHE A 409 -9.12 12.93 -10.34
C PHE A 409 -9.99 12.42 -11.48
N THR A 410 -10.16 11.10 -11.62
CA THR A 410 -10.89 10.53 -12.74
C THR A 410 -11.87 9.46 -12.31
N GLN A 411 -12.91 9.30 -13.12
CA GLN A 411 -13.83 8.17 -13.04
C GLN A 411 -13.10 6.84 -13.19
N PHE A 412 -13.47 5.85 -12.38
CA PHE A 412 -12.85 4.52 -12.44
C PHE A 412 -13.07 3.85 -13.80
N LEU A 413 -14.26 4.00 -14.39
CA LEU A 413 -14.57 3.42 -15.70
C LEU A 413 -13.71 4.04 -16.80
N GLU A 414 -13.53 5.36 -16.76
CA GLU A 414 -12.67 6.07 -17.69
C GLU A 414 -11.20 5.66 -17.49
N TYR A 415 -10.72 5.58 -16.25
CA TYR A 415 -9.38 5.06 -15.95
C TYR A 415 -9.19 3.64 -16.50
N SER A 416 -10.15 2.74 -16.27
CA SER A 416 -10.11 1.36 -16.73
C SER A 416 -10.06 1.26 -18.26
N ARG A 417 -10.85 2.09 -18.95
CA ARG A 417 -10.81 2.19 -20.41
C ARG A 417 -9.45 2.67 -20.90
N GLN A 418 -8.91 3.75 -20.32
CA GLN A 418 -7.61 4.31 -20.69
C GLN A 418 -6.46 3.35 -20.37
N LEU A 419 -6.56 2.57 -19.29
CA LEU A 419 -5.59 1.54 -18.94
C LEU A 419 -5.58 0.41 -19.97
N ASN A 420 -6.75 -0.06 -20.42
CA ASN A 420 -6.84 -1.08 -21.47
C ASN A 420 -6.22 -0.58 -22.79
N GLU A 421 -6.49 0.67 -23.17
CA GLU A 421 -5.86 1.30 -24.34
C GLU A 421 -4.33 1.40 -24.18
N LEU A 422 -3.86 1.78 -23.00
CA LEU A 422 -2.42 1.84 -22.69
C LEU A 422 -1.78 0.46 -22.81
N VAL A 423 -2.39 -0.58 -22.24
CA VAL A 423 -1.87 -1.95 -22.31
C VAL A 423 -1.77 -2.42 -23.76
N ALA A 424 -2.82 -2.21 -24.56
CA ALA A 424 -2.81 -2.55 -25.99
C ALA A 424 -1.69 -1.82 -26.74
N LEU A 425 -1.48 -0.53 -26.44
CA LEU A 425 -0.44 0.25 -27.09
C LEU A 425 0.98 -0.15 -26.64
N LEU A 426 1.16 -0.46 -25.35
CA LEU A 426 2.42 -0.99 -24.83
C LEU A 426 2.77 -2.31 -25.52
N GLN A 427 1.80 -3.22 -25.68
CA GLN A 427 2.01 -4.47 -26.40
C GLN A 427 2.41 -4.25 -27.86
N ALA A 428 1.86 -3.22 -28.52
CA ALA A 428 2.19 -2.89 -29.90
C ALA A 428 3.58 -2.24 -30.07
N ILE A 429 4.00 -1.39 -29.12
CA ILE A 429 5.30 -0.66 -29.20
C ILE A 429 6.45 -1.51 -28.66
N TYR A 430 6.17 -2.32 -27.64
CA TYR A 430 7.14 -3.04 -26.83
C TYR A 430 6.94 -4.56 -26.94
N GLU A 431 6.78 -5.07 -28.16
CA GLU A 431 6.40 -6.45 -28.47
C GLU A 431 7.31 -7.50 -27.79
N ASP A 432 8.62 -7.23 -27.73
CA ASP A 432 9.62 -8.16 -27.18
C ASP A 432 10.14 -7.77 -25.78
N GLN A 433 9.67 -6.65 -25.22
CA GLN A 433 10.23 -6.10 -23.98
C GLN A 433 9.44 -6.57 -22.76
N HIS A 434 10.14 -6.68 -21.64
CA HIS A 434 9.46 -6.86 -20.36
C HIS A 434 8.76 -5.57 -19.95
N VAL A 435 7.45 -5.65 -19.72
CA VAL A 435 6.62 -4.55 -19.23
C VAL A 435 6.21 -4.82 -17.79
N VAL A 436 6.57 -3.92 -16.89
CA VAL A 436 6.17 -3.93 -15.49
C VAL A 436 5.11 -2.85 -15.28
N LEU A 437 3.87 -3.28 -15.09
CA LEU A 437 2.78 -2.40 -14.66
C LEU A 437 2.79 -2.33 -13.13
N ARG A 438 3.11 -1.17 -12.58
CA ARG A 438 3.08 -0.90 -11.15
C ARG A 438 1.76 -0.23 -10.80
N MET A 439 1.01 -0.88 -9.90
CA MET A 439 -0.23 -0.34 -9.37
C MET A 439 0.02 1.01 -8.67
N PRO A 440 -0.97 1.92 -8.73
CA PRO A 440 -0.88 3.18 -8.02
C PRO A 440 -0.70 2.94 -6.52
N GLN A 441 -0.02 3.87 -5.86
CA GLN A 441 0.02 3.86 -4.41
C GLN A 441 -1.33 4.28 -3.86
N TYR A 442 -1.70 3.77 -2.68
CA TYR A 442 -2.87 4.26 -1.97
C TYR A 442 -2.81 5.79 -1.87
N PHE A 443 -3.88 6.44 -2.33
CA PHE A 443 -4.00 7.88 -2.30
C PHE A 443 -4.00 8.34 -0.85
N CYS A 444 -3.06 9.22 -0.47
CA CYS A 444 -2.91 9.68 0.92
C CYS A 444 -2.79 11.21 1.05
N CYS A 445 -3.23 11.95 0.02
CA CYS A 445 -2.98 13.38 -0.05
C CYS A 445 -4.20 14.21 0.38
N ARG A 446 -3.96 15.11 1.33
CA ARG A 446 -4.84 16.25 1.61
C ARG A 446 -4.76 17.22 0.45
N ALA A 447 -5.91 17.63 -0.07
CA ALA A 447 -5.97 18.95 -0.64
C ALA A 447 -6.02 19.97 0.51
N PRO A 448 -5.13 20.96 0.55
CA PRO A 448 -5.17 21.99 1.57
C PRO A 448 -6.46 22.80 1.45
N SER A 449 -6.97 23.29 2.58
CA SER A 449 -8.14 24.16 2.71
C SER A 449 -7.87 25.59 2.17
N GLY A 450 -7.49 25.70 0.90
CA GLY A 450 -7.14 26.95 0.22
C GLY A 450 -7.30 26.85 -1.30
N ASN A 451 -7.04 27.97 -1.98
CA ASN A 451 -7.36 28.24 -3.40
C ASN A 451 -7.10 27.04 -4.35
N PRO A 452 -8.08 26.60 -5.18
CA PRO A 452 -8.07 25.31 -5.91
C PRO A 452 -6.92 25.10 -6.91
N THR A 453 -6.24 26.17 -7.34
CA THR A 453 -5.37 26.12 -8.53
C THR A 453 -3.97 25.59 -8.26
N ARG A 454 -3.57 25.44 -6.99
CA ARG A 454 -2.29 24.80 -6.62
C ARG A 454 -2.39 24.25 -5.21
N ARG A 455 -2.32 22.93 -5.04
CA ARG A 455 -1.42 22.21 -4.10
C ARG A 455 -1.99 20.85 -3.70
N MET A 456 -1.17 19.82 -3.85
CA MET A 456 -1.21 18.62 -3.02
C MET A 456 0.12 18.61 -2.25
N GLN A 457 0.07 18.80 -0.94
CA GLN A 457 1.13 18.61 0.06
C GLN A 457 0.94 19.66 1.16
N LYS A 458 0.75 19.19 2.41
CA LYS A 458 1.46 19.75 3.57
C LYS A 458 1.22 19.06 4.92
N ASP A 459 0.21 18.22 5.05
CA ASP A 459 -0.42 18.16 6.38
C ASP A 459 -0.50 16.76 7.02
N ARG A 460 0.15 15.74 6.46
CA ARG A 460 0.23 14.38 7.06
C ARG A 460 1.04 14.33 8.38
N ASN A 461 1.88 15.33 8.66
CA ASN A 461 2.86 15.31 9.76
C ASN A 461 2.29 15.60 11.17
N ARG A 462 0.97 15.72 11.35
CA ARG A 462 0.37 16.14 12.64
C ARG A 462 -0.40 15.06 13.40
N LEU A 463 -0.61 13.88 12.84
CA LEU A 463 -1.47 12.84 13.44
C LEU A 463 -0.75 11.56 13.85
N TYR A 464 0.56 11.47 13.70
CA TYR A 464 1.37 10.32 14.14
C TYR A 464 2.69 10.78 14.73
#